data_AF-N1RA11-F1
#
_entry.id   AF-N1RA11-F1
#
_cell.length_a   1.000
_cell.length_b   1.000
_cell.length_c   1.000
_cell.angle_alpha   90.00
_cell.angle_beta   90.00
_cell.angle_gamma   90.00
#
_symmetry.space_group_name_H-M   'P 1'
#
loop_
_entity.id
_entity.type
_entity.pdbx_description
1 polymer ?
#
loop_
_entity_poly.entity_id
_entity_poly.type
_entity_poly.pdbx_seq_one_letter_code
_entity_poly.pdbx_strand_id
1 'polypeptide(L)'
;MDSVATTKAEADAHLETLRQKRGVGREQPEDVSDQLYKASTHFILELIQNADDNHTKAATIDNSKSCIGEKGIGFKSVFKVADVVHVASGFYEFKLDRNARIGMILPITSQFPTADRVVDNTQFLLELKSQRDYDVIKEELNSIEPDMLLFLRNLDQVHISIRGLNKQYRRKINRSDPRYDGETVKISVQGDAVTSKEYIVHRYTAKNLPPVPQREGIDSSEVVIAFTVDNEATSVFITQKVFAFLPVDDFGFRFLIHADFILVASRERLDESSLWNHSLRDLIETAFVKSIRRLVALSPTQDGEGLCYKWPKYLPRHPETSGFWHDLHQS
;
A
#
# COMPACT_ATOMS: atom_id res chain seq x y z
N MET A 1 -2.47 -26.39 12.55
CA MET A 1 -3.75 -26.50 11.85
C MET A 1 -4.69 -25.51 12.51
N ASP A 2 -4.72 -24.26 12.04
CA ASP A 2 -5.72 -23.29 12.51
C ASP A 2 -6.78 -23.20 11.42
N SER A 3 -7.74 -24.11 11.45
CA SER A 3 -8.89 -24.06 10.56
C SER A 3 -9.72 -22.83 10.90
N VAL A 4 -10.13 -22.07 9.88
CA VAL A 4 -11.15 -21.03 10.01
C VAL A 4 -12.38 -21.64 10.67
N ALA A 5 -12.93 -20.98 11.70
CA ALA A 5 -14.13 -21.47 12.39
C ALA A 5 -15.26 -21.71 11.38
N THR A 6 -16.00 -22.81 11.55
CA THR A 6 -17.15 -23.18 10.71
C THR A 6 -18.48 -22.91 11.39
N THR A 7 -18.45 -22.55 12.67
CA THR A 7 -19.62 -22.14 13.45
C THR A 7 -19.30 -20.95 14.34
N LYS A 8 -20.35 -20.24 14.79
CA LYS A 8 -20.21 -19.15 15.77
C LYS A 8 -19.63 -19.63 17.11
N ALA A 9 -20.04 -20.80 17.57
CA ALA A 9 -19.54 -21.38 18.82
C ALA A 9 -18.03 -21.68 18.75
N GLU A 10 -17.54 -22.20 17.62
CA GLU A 10 -16.11 -22.40 17.38
C GLU A 10 -15.35 -21.08 17.36
N ALA A 11 -15.88 -20.06 16.67
CA ALA A 11 -15.26 -18.75 16.61
C ALA A 11 -15.14 -18.11 18.00
N ASP A 12 -16.19 -18.18 18.81
CA ASP A 12 -16.19 -17.63 20.17
C ASP A 12 -15.22 -18.42 21.09
N ALA A 13 -15.14 -19.74 20.95
CA ALA A 13 -14.16 -20.57 21.67
C ALA A 13 -12.70 -20.24 21.27
N HIS A 14 -12.44 -19.96 19.99
CA HIS A 14 -11.13 -19.51 19.51
C HIS A 14 -10.74 -18.17 20.14
N LEU A 15 -11.66 -17.20 20.18
CA LEU A 15 -11.42 -15.89 20.79
C LEU A 15 -11.12 -16.01 22.29
N GLU A 16 -11.89 -16.83 23.01
CA GLU A 16 -11.66 -17.07 24.44
C GLU A 16 -10.32 -17.75 24.71
N THR A 17 -9.96 -18.76 23.92
CA THR A 17 -8.65 -19.42 24.00
C THR A 17 -7.51 -18.42 23.77
N LEU A 18 -7.67 -17.50 22.81
CA LEU A 18 -6.69 -16.46 22.53
C LEU A 18 -6.55 -15.49 23.71
N ARG A 19 -7.66 -15.10 24.34
CA ARG A 19 -7.64 -14.27 25.56
C ARG A 19 -6.95 -14.98 26.73
N GLN A 20 -7.22 -16.25 26.95
CA GLN A 20 -6.57 -17.02 28.03
C GLN A 20 -5.06 -17.15 27.80
N LYS A 21 -4.63 -17.49 26.57
CA LYS A 21 -3.20 -17.61 26.23
C LYS A 21 -2.45 -16.29 26.31
N ARG A 22 -3.08 -15.17 25.96
CA ARG A 22 -2.41 -13.86 25.83
C ARG A 22 -2.72 -12.85 26.93
N GLY A 23 -3.71 -13.13 27.78
CA GLY A 23 -4.15 -12.26 28.88
C GLY A 23 -3.40 -12.47 30.19
N VAL A 24 -2.63 -13.55 30.33
CA VAL A 24 -1.80 -13.80 31.51
C VAL A 24 -0.58 -12.87 31.48
N GLY A 25 -0.49 -11.95 32.45
CA GLY A 25 0.73 -11.18 32.76
C GLY A 25 1.08 -10.02 31.83
N ARG A 26 0.19 -9.59 30.91
CA ARG A 26 0.41 -8.38 30.10
C ARG A 26 -0.21 -7.15 30.73
N GLU A 27 0.55 -6.07 30.86
CA GLU A 27 0.02 -4.73 31.10
C GLU A 27 -0.50 -4.16 29.78
N GLN A 28 -1.46 -3.21 29.85
CA GLN A 28 -1.82 -2.45 28.65
C GLN A 28 -0.54 -1.79 28.15
N PRO A 29 -0.21 -1.86 26.85
CA PRO A 29 0.81 -0.98 26.31
C PRO A 29 0.26 0.44 26.41
N GLU A 30 0.61 1.12 27.50
CA GLU A 30 0.53 2.56 27.56
C GLU A 30 1.40 3.11 26.42
N ASP A 31 0.85 4.06 25.68
CA ASP A 31 1.64 5.06 24.95
C ASP A 31 2.26 4.71 23.57
N VAL A 32 2.18 3.46 23.09
CA VAL A 32 2.75 3.12 21.76
C VAL A 32 1.97 3.76 20.60
N SER A 33 0.66 3.99 20.74
CA SER A 33 -0.12 4.69 19.70
C SER A 33 0.31 6.14 19.55
N ASP A 34 0.58 6.82 20.66
CA ASP A 34 0.79 8.26 20.69
C ASP A 34 2.22 8.62 20.27
N GLN A 35 3.19 7.73 20.53
CA GLN A 35 4.60 7.92 20.19
C GLN A 35 4.98 7.50 18.74
N LEU A 36 4.29 6.55 18.10
CA LEU A 36 4.72 6.05 16.77
C LEU A 36 4.12 6.74 15.54
N TYR A 37 3.06 7.52 15.69
CA TYR A 37 2.36 8.11 14.54
C TYR A 37 2.22 9.62 14.72
N LYS A 38 2.78 10.45 13.84
CA LYS A 38 2.55 11.91 13.90
C LYS A 38 1.23 12.29 13.22
N ALA A 39 0.80 11.56 12.19
CA ALA A 39 -0.51 11.71 11.56
C ALA A 39 -1.56 10.80 12.24
N SER A 40 -2.75 11.35 12.50
CA SER A 40 -3.83 10.69 13.25
C SER A 40 -4.53 9.55 12.51
N THR A 41 -4.29 9.38 11.23
CA THR A 41 -5.18 8.60 10.35
C THR A 41 -4.44 7.67 9.35
N HIS A 42 -3.14 7.41 9.61
CA HIS A 42 -2.33 6.39 8.93
C HIS A 42 -2.99 4.99 8.87
N PHE A 43 -3.93 4.70 9.78
CA PHE A 43 -4.67 3.44 9.78
C PHE A 43 -5.47 3.18 8.49
N ILE A 44 -5.87 4.20 7.73
CA ILE A 44 -6.66 3.99 6.50
C ILE A 44 -5.81 3.26 5.45
N LEU A 45 -4.57 3.72 5.25
CA LEU A 45 -3.62 3.06 4.35
C LEU A 45 -3.28 1.64 4.84
N GLU A 46 -3.21 1.44 6.15
CA GLU A 46 -3.02 0.12 6.76
C GLU A 46 -4.19 -0.83 6.50
N LEU A 47 -5.44 -0.34 6.58
CA LEU A 47 -6.61 -1.14 6.23
C LEU A 47 -6.59 -1.54 4.77
N ILE A 48 -6.14 -0.65 3.88
CA ILE A 48 -6.00 -0.94 2.45
C ILE A 48 -4.90 -1.97 2.22
N GLN A 49 -3.73 -1.85 2.87
CA GLN A 49 -2.68 -2.87 2.82
C GLN A 49 -3.18 -4.23 3.35
N ASN A 50 -3.89 -4.24 4.48
CA ASN A 50 -4.47 -5.48 5.03
C ASN A 50 -5.47 -6.12 4.06
N ALA A 51 -6.27 -5.32 3.35
CA ALA A 51 -7.19 -5.80 2.33
C ALA A 51 -6.43 -6.37 1.11
N ASP A 52 -5.35 -5.71 0.68
CA ASP A 52 -4.48 -6.19 -0.41
C ASP A 52 -3.79 -7.52 -0.04
N ASP A 53 -3.34 -7.68 1.21
CA ASP A 53 -2.68 -8.89 1.71
C ASP A 53 -3.66 -10.06 1.95
N ASN A 54 -4.98 -9.82 1.98
CA ASN A 54 -6.00 -10.77 2.46
C ASN A 54 -6.19 -12.05 1.60
N HIS A 55 -5.53 -12.17 0.45
CA HIS A 55 -5.60 -13.36 -0.41
C HIS A 55 -4.49 -14.39 -0.18
N THR A 56 -3.55 -14.13 0.73
CA THR A 56 -2.35 -14.97 0.91
C THR A 56 -2.50 -16.15 1.89
N LYS A 57 -3.59 -16.25 2.65
CA LYS A 57 -3.73 -17.32 3.67
C LYS A 57 -4.45 -18.59 3.22
N ALA A 58 -5.19 -18.56 2.12
CA ALA A 58 -5.92 -19.73 1.61
C ALA A 58 -5.17 -20.50 0.50
N ALA A 59 -4.13 -19.91 -0.10
CA ALA A 59 -3.33 -20.52 -1.15
C ALA A 59 -1.88 -20.68 -0.69
N THR A 60 -1.57 -21.89 -0.22
CA THR A 60 -0.21 -22.48 -0.10
C THR A 60 0.80 -21.78 0.82
N ILE A 61 1.41 -22.61 1.66
CA ILE A 61 2.76 -22.42 2.20
C ILE A 61 3.70 -22.25 1.00
N ASP A 62 3.87 -21.02 0.54
CA ASP A 62 4.97 -20.62 -0.31
C ASP A 62 5.66 -19.49 0.44
N ASN A 63 6.80 -19.80 1.05
CA ASN A 63 7.61 -18.93 1.92
C ASN A 63 8.21 -17.72 1.18
N SER A 64 7.63 -17.30 0.05
CA SER A 64 8.20 -16.35 -0.91
C SER A 64 7.43 -15.03 -1.04
N LYS A 65 6.30 -14.85 -0.34
CA LYS A 65 5.54 -13.59 -0.36
C LYS A 65 5.49 -12.98 1.03
N SER A 66 6.37 -12.03 1.31
CA SER A 66 6.26 -11.20 2.51
C SER A 66 4.94 -10.40 2.44
N CYS A 67 4.19 -10.40 3.54
CA CYS A 67 3.05 -9.51 3.71
C CYS A 67 3.55 -8.06 3.80
N ILE A 68 2.81 -7.11 3.22
CA ILE A 68 3.16 -5.69 3.27
C ILE A 68 3.03 -5.16 4.72
N GLY A 69 2.12 -5.75 5.50
CA GLY A 69 1.95 -5.50 6.94
C GLY A 69 2.79 -6.41 7.85
N GLU A 70 4.03 -6.03 8.19
CA GLU A 70 4.96 -6.95 8.90
C GLU A 70 4.93 -6.91 10.43
N LYS A 71 4.43 -5.84 11.05
CA LYS A 71 4.55 -5.63 12.51
C LYS A 71 3.22 -5.58 13.27
N GLY A 72 2.08 -5.49 12.58
CA GLY A 72 0.76 -5.33 13.22
C GLY A 72 0.61 -4.06 14.09
N ILE A 73 1.52 -3.09 13.92
CA ILE A 73 1.52 -1.81 14.64
C ILE A 73 0.55 -0.84 13.96
N GLY A 74 0.48 -0.87 12.62
CA GLY A 74 -0.32 0.02 11.80
C GLY A 74 -1.79 0.10 12.20
N PHE A 75 -2.44 -1.06 12.38
CA PHE A 75 -3.84 -1.09 12.79
C PHE A 75 -4.09 -0.40 14.13
N LYS A 76 -3.16 -0.43 15.09
CA LYS A 76 -3.37 0.19 16.41
C LYS A 76 -3.52 1.70 16.34
N SER A 77 -3.02 2.35 15.27
CA SER A 77 -3.20 3.79 15.07
C SER A 77 -4.69 4.18 14.93
N VAL A 78 -5.58 3.23 14.62
CA VAL A 78 -7.04 3.43 14.62
C VAL A 78 -7.57 3.99 15.95
N PHE A 79 -6.94 3.60 17.06
CA PHE A 79 -7.34 4.07 18.37
C PHE A 79 -7.03 5.55 18.57
N LYS A 80 -6.26 6.23 17.71
CA LYS A 80 -6.14 7.70 17.82
C LYS A 80 -7.48 8.39 17.68
N VAL A 81 -8.33 7.88 16.80
CA VAL A 81 -9.62 8.48 16.42
C VAL A 81 -10.84 7.72 16.95
N ALA A 82 -10.67 6.45 17.35
CA ALA A 82 -11.75 5.61 17.87
C ALA A 82 -11.48 5.11 19.30
N ASP A 83 -12.53 4.88 20.08
CA ASP A 83 -12.47 4.22 21.38
C ASP A 83 -12.77 2.72 21.28
N VAL A 84 -13.66 2.35 20.36
CA VAL A 84 -14.05 0.96 20.11
C VAL A 84 -13.98 0.66 18.62
N VAL A 85 -13.44 -0.50 18.28
CA VAL A 85 -13.45 -1.04 16.91
C VAL A 85 -14.13 -2.39 16.92
N HIS A 86 -15.29 -2.48 16.28
CA HIS A 86 -15.97 -3.76 16.04
C HIS A 86 -15.43 -4.39 14.76
N VAL A 87 -15.20 -5.69 14.80
CA VAL A 87 -14.68 -6.48 13.69
C VAL A 87 -15.60 -7.66 13.45
N ALA A 88 -15.97 -7.83 12.18
CA ALA A 88 -16.81 -8.91 11.70
C ALA A 88 -16.10 -9.60 10.53
N SER A 89 -15.90 -10.92 10.58
CA SER A 89 -15.34 -11.69 9.46
C SER A 89 -15.79 -13.14 9.55
N GLY A 90 -16.63 -13.59 8.61
CA GLY A 90 -17.30 -14.89 8.73
C GLY A 90 -18.02 -15.02 10.08
N PHE A 91 -17.77 -16.10 10.81
CA PHE A 91 -18.33 -16.35 12.15
C PHE A 91 -17.69 -15.55 13.28
N TYR A 92 -16.55 -14.88 13.03
CA TYR A 92 -15.90 -14.07 14.04
C TYR A 92 -16.60 -12.72 14.16
N GLU A 93 -17.03 -12.41 15.38
CA GLU A 93 -17.54 -11.09 15.76
C GLU A 93 -16.96 -10.74 17.13
N PHE A 94 -16.20 -9.66 17.16
CA PHE A 94 -15.57 -9.17 18.37
C PHE A 94 -15.34 -7.67 18.27
N LYS A 95 -15.06 -7.04 19.40
CA LYS A 95 -14.59 -5.67 19.47
C LYS A 95 -13.24 -5.58 20.14
N LEU A 96 -12.50 -4.55 19.79
CA LEU A 96 -11.34 -4.07 20.52
C LEU A 96 -11.72 -2.74 21.16
N ASP A 97 -11.48 -2.62 22.46
CA ASP A 97 -12.04 -1.57 23.31
C ASP A 97 -10.92 -0.93 24.12
N ARG A 98 -10.62 0.36 23.88
CA ARG A 98 -9.55 1.05 24.60
C ARG A 98 -9.79 1.05 26.11
N ASN A 99 -11.04 1.18 26.53
CA ASN A 99 -11.40 1.36 27.92
C ASN A 99 -11.37 0.04 28.71
N ALA A 100 -11.31 -1.10 28.02
CA ALA A 100 -11.15 -2.41 28.64
C ALA A 100 -9.67 -2.76 28.87
N ARG A 101 -9.38 -3.50 29.95
CA ARG A 101 -8.03 -3.99 30.28
C ARG A 101 -7.45 -4.81 29.11
N ILE A 102 -6.36 -4.32 28.53
CA ILE A 102 -5.67 -4.89 27.34
C ILE A 102 -6.61 -4.96 26.11
N GLY A 103 -7.70 -4.18 26.09
CA GLY A 103 -8.77 -4.30 25.09
C GLY A 103 -8.42 -3.76 23.70
N MET A 104 -7.36 -2.95 23.56
CA MET A 104 -6.80 -2.59 22.24
C MET A 104 -6.08 -3.75 21.54
N ILE A 105 -5.84 -4.86 22.25
CA ILE A 105 -5.08 -6.02 21.74
C ILE A 105 -5.90 -7.30 21.82
N LEU A 106 -6.61 -7.52 22.94
CA LEU A 106 -7.36 -8.74 23.16
C LEU A 106 -8.81 -8.57 22.70
N PRO A 107 -9.28 -9.39 21.75
CA PRO A 107 -10.63 -9.29 21.23
C PRO A 107 -11.64 -9.62 22.33
N ILE A 108 -12.74 -8.87 22.38
CA ILE A 108 -13.87 -9.08 23.28
C ILE A 108 -15.03 -9.54 22.41
N THR A 109 -15.56 -10.75 22.64
CA THR A 109 -16.73 -11.24 21.90
C THR A 109 -17.87 -10.23 22.01
N SER A 110 -18.37 -9.79 20.86
CA SER A 110 -19.39 -8.76 20.75
C SER A 110 -20.12 -8.99 19.44
N GLN A 111 -21.45 -8.87 19.46
CA GLN A 111 -22.22 -8.93 18.22
C GLN A 111 -21.89 -7.71 17.37
N PHE A 112 -21.70 -7.93 16.07
CA PHE A 112 -21.61 -6.82 15.13
C PHE A 112 -23.00 -6.23 14.93
N PRO A 113 -23.17 -4.90 14.86
CA PRO A 113 -24.49 -4.30 14.63
C PRO A 113 -25.14 -4.86 13.37
N THR A 114 -26.24 -5.60 13.53
CA THR A 114 -26.86 -6.38 12.44
C THR A 114 -27.29 -5.52 11.25
N ALA A 115 -27.71 -4.27 11.52
CA ALA A 115 -28.11 -3.33 10.48
C ALA A 115 -26.98 -3.02 9.47
N ASP A 116 -25.73 -3.15 9.89
CA ASP A 116 -24.55 -2.82 9.11
C ASP A 116 -23.78 -4.07 8.65
N ARG A 117 -24.23 -5.28 9.02
CA ARG A 117 -23.54 -6.53 8.70
C ARG A 117 -23.79 -6.94 7.25
N VAL A 118 -22.71 -7.19 6.53
CA VAL A 118 -22.71 -7.78 5.19
C VAL A 118 -22.11 -9.18 5.27
N VAL A 119 -22.87 -10.16 4.79
CA VAL A 119 -22.47 -11.58 4.78
C VAL A 119 -21.22 -11.76 3.91
N ASP A 120 -20.37 -12.72 4.28
CA ASP A 120 -19.12 -13.10 3.59
C ASP A 120 -18.09 -11.97 3.39
N ASN A 121 -18.22 -10.88 4.14
CA ASN A 121 -17.26 -9.78 4.13
C ASN A 121 -16.50 -9.68 5.46
N THR A 122 -15.31 -9.07 5.39
CA THR A 122 -14.62 -8.56 6.56
C THR A 122 -14.97 -7.09 6.72
N GLN A 123 -15.46 -6.71 7.90
CA GLN A 123 -15.96 -5.38 8.18
C GLN A 123 -15.36 -4.84 9.47
N PHE A 124 -15.12 -3.54 9.46
CA PHE A 124 -14.68 -2.76 10.61
C PHE A 124 -15.68 -1.64 10.84
N LEU A 125 -16.19 -1.51 12.07
CA LEU A 125 -17.01 -0.38 12.49
C LEU A 125 -16.28 0.35 13.62
N LEU A 126 -16.13 1.65 13.45
CA LEU A 126 -15.33 2.52 14.30
C LEU A 126 -16.25 3.40 15.14
N GLU A 127 -16.23 3.24 16.46
CA GLU A 127 -16.86 4.20 17.37
C GLU A 127 -15.88 5.35 17.62
N LEU A 128 -16.07 6.43 16.88
CA LEU A 128 -15.20 7.61 16.92
C LEU A 128 -15.34 8.36 18.25
N LYS A 129 -14.23 8.93 18.72
CA LYS A 129 -14.17 9.69 19.98
C LYS A 129 -14.97 10.99 19.93
N SER A 130 -14.98 11.65 18.77
CA SER A 130 -15.59 12.97 18.62
C SER A 130 -15.95 13.29 17.16
N GLN A 131 -16.77 14.33 16.98
CA GLN A 131 -17.06 14.89 15.66
C GLN A 131 -15.79 15.43 14.98
N ARG A 132 -14.81 15.94 15.75
CA ARG A 132 -13.54 16.42 15.21
C ARG A 132 -12.76 15.29 14.55
N ASP A 133 -12.75 14.11 15.14
CA ASP A 133 -12.07 12.94 14.58
C ASP A 133 -12.75 12.46 13.29
N TYR A 134 -14.09 12.54 13.22
CA TYR A 134 -14.82 12.30 11.99
C TYR A 134 -14.39 13.27 10.87
N ASP A 135 -14.28 14.56 11.18
CA ASP A 135 -13.89 15.56 10.18
C ASP A 135 -12.46 15.32 9.67
N VAL A 136 -11.53 14.91 10.55
CA VAL A 136 -10.16 14.54 10.16
C VAL A 136 -10.16 13.31 9.24
N ILE A 137 -10.90 12.25 9.59
CA ILE A 137 -11.02 11.05 8.75
C ILE A 137 -11.64 11.39 7.40
N LYS A 138 -12.67 12.24 7.39
CA LYS A 138 -13.33 12.71 6.16
C LYS A 138 -12.34 13.40 5.22
N GLU A 139 -11.53 14.33 5.74
CA GLU A 139 -10.53 15.03 4.91
C GLU A 139 -9.44 14.08 4.40
N GLU A 140 -9.02 13.10 5.20
CA GLU A 140 -8.06 12.10 4.73
C GLU A 140 -8.64 11.14 3.69
N LEU A 141 -9.85 10.63 3.89
CA LEU A 141 -10.54 9.84 2.84
C LEU A 141 -10.69 10.64 1.54
N ASN A 142 -10.87 11.96 1.64
CA ASN A 142 -10.92 12.85 0.48
C ASN A 142 -9.57 13.03 -0.21
N SER A 143 -8.47 13.01 0.55
CA SER A 143 -7.10 13.20 0.06
C SER A 143 -6.48 11.93 -0.51
N ILE A 144 -7.11 10.76 -0.31
CA ILE A 144 -6.65 9.50 -0.91
C ILE A 144 -6.55 9.65 -2.42
N GLU A 145 -5.32 9.51 -2.91
CA GLU A 145 -5.03 9.55 -4.34
C GLU A 145 -5.23 8.19 -5.01
N PRO A 146 -5.74 8.16 -6.25
CA PRO A 146 -6.03 6.92 -6.96
C PRO A 146 -4.75 6.15 -7.34
N ASP A 147 -3.62 6.85 -7.48
CA ASP A 147 -2.29 6.30 -7.79
C ASP A 147 -1.83 5.26 -6.75
N MET A 148 -2.44 5.23 -5.55
CA MET A 148 -2.15 4.23 -4.53
C MET A 148 -2.43 2.79 -4.96
N LEU A 149 -3.32 2.58 -5.94
CA LEU A 149 -3.62 1.24 -6.46
C LEU A 149 -2.51 0.71 -7.37
N LEU A 150 -1.60 1.56 -7.87
CA LEU A 150 -0.72 1.23 -8.99
C LEU A 150 0.11 -0.05 -8.78
N PHE A 151 0.65 -0.23 -7.58
CA PHE A 151 1.59 -1.32 -7.27
C PHE A 151 1.10 -2.30 -6.19
N LEU A 152 -0.18 -2.22 -5.82
CA LEU A 152 -0.83 -3.22 -4.96
C LEU A 152 -0.87 -4.59 -5.66
N ARG A 153 -0.98 -5.69 -4.92
CA ARG A 153 -0.90 -7.03 -5.51
C ARG A 153 -2.26 -7.56 -5.97
N ASN A 154 -3.30 -7.32 -5.19
CA ASN A 154 -4.61 -7.96 -5.35
C ASN A 154 -5.77 -6.94 -5.39
N LEU A 155 -5.61 -5.77 -4.79
CA LEU A 155 -6.67 -4.76 -4.73
C LEU A 155 -6.76 -3.98 -6.05
N ASP A 156 -7.84 -4.21 -6.80
CA ASP A 156 -8.10 -3.55 -8.08
C ASP A 156 -9.11 -2.40 -7.98
N GLN A 157 -9.79 -2.25 -6.85
CA GLN A 157 -10.84 -1.25 -6.71
C GLN A 157 -10.95 -0.75 -5.26
N VAL A 158 -11.12 0.57 -5.12
CA VAL A 158 -11.45 1.24 -3.86
C VAL A 158 -12.71 2.07 -4.08
N HIS A 159 -13.66 1.99 -3.16
CA HIS A 159 -14.87 2.79 -3.16
C HIS A 159 -14.95 3.57 -1.85
N ILE A 160 -15.05 4.90 -1.95
CA ILE A 160 -15.08 5.83 -0.83
C ILE A 160 -16.42 6.56 -0.89
N SER A 161 -17.26 6.31 0.10
CA SER A 161 -18.57 6.94 0.24
C SER A 161 -18.61 7.74 1.54
N ILE A 162 -18.79 9.05 1.40
CA ILE A 162 -18.94 10.00 2.50
C ILE A 162 -20.22 10.79 2.23
N ARG A 163 -20.87 11.34 3.25
CA ARG A 163 -22.03 12.22 3.06
C ARG A 163 -21.67 13.37 2.10
N GLY A 164 -22.27 13.35 0.91
CA GLY A 164 -22.06 14.35 -0.14
C GLY A 164 -20.89 14.09 -1.09
N LEU A 165 -20.18 12.95 -0.98
CA LEU A 165 -19.11 12.59 -1.90
C LEU A 165 -19.05 11.08 -2.12
N ASN A 166 -19.00 10.68 -3.38
CA ASN A 166 -18.74 9.29 -3.75
C ASN A 166 -17.60 9.24 -4.78
N LYS A 167 -16.52 8.54 -4.44
CA LYS A 167 -15.35 8.34 -5.29
C LYS A 167 -15.11 6.85 -5.46
N GLN A 168 -14.86 6.43 -6.68
CA GLN A 168 -14.44 5.07 -6.97
C GLN A 168 -13.18 5.07 -7.82
N TYR A 169 -12.15 4.39 -7.33
CA TYR A 169 -10.90 4.18 -8.04
C TYR A 169 -10.88 2.75 -8.55
N ARG A 170 -10.47 2.56 -9.81
CA ARG A 170 -10.31 1.24 -10.41
C ARG A 170 -8.99 1.16 -11.15
N ARG A 171 -8.24 0.10 -10.88
CA ARG A 171 -7.07 -0.29 -11.64
C ARG A 171 -7.43 -1.34 -12.69
N LYS A 172 -6.82 -1.23 -13.86
CA LYS A 172 -6.82 -2.26 -14.90
C LYS A 172 -5.39 -2.48 -15.38
N ILE A 173 -4.91 -3.72 -15.31
CA ILE A 173 -3.58 -4.11 -15.77
C ILE A 173 -3.71 -4.79 -17.12
N ASN A 174 -2.93 -4.34 -18.11
CA ASN A 174 -2.71 -5.04 -19.36
C ASN A 174 -1.25 -5.53 -19.39
N ARG A 175 -1.03 -6.83 -19.27
CA ARG A 175 0.34 -7.40 -19.19
C ARG A 175 1.10 -7.36 -20.52
N SER A 176 0.40 -7.20 -21.64
CA SER A 176 0.99 -7.20 -22.97
C SER A 176 0.21 -6.26 -23.87
N ASP A 177 0.54 -4.98 -23.79
CA ASP A 177 0.04 -3.92 -24.65
C ASP A 177 0.92 -3.79 -25.90
N PRO A 178 0.42 -4.11 -27.11
CA PRO A 178 1.19 -4.00 -28.34
C PRO A 178 1.68 -2.58 -28.63
N ARG A 179 1.00 -1.54 -28.12
CA ARG A 179 1.39 -0.14 -28.33
C ARG A 179 2.74 0.19 -27.70
N TYR A 180 3.08 -0.50 -26.62
CA TYR A 180 4.27 -0.24 -25.82
C TYR A 180 5.16 -1.46 -25.64
N ASP A 181 4.88 -2.56 -26.35
CA ASP A 181 5.59 -3.84 -26.25
C ASP A 181 5.76 -4.32 -24.79
N GLY A 182 4.64 -4.40 -24.04
CA GLY A 182 4.65 -4.94 -22.67
C GLY A 182 3.60 -4.34 -21.75
N GLU A 183 3.86 -4.30 -20.44
CA GLU A 183 2.84 -3.98 -19.44
C GLU A 183 2.41 -2.50 -19.46
N THR A 184 1.09 -2.27 -19.36
CA THR A 184 0.47 -1.00 -19.01
C THR A 184 -0.50 -1.15 -17.86
N VAL A 185 -0.65 -0.09 -17.07
CA VAL A 185 -1.66 0.01 -16.02
C VAL A 185 -2.49 1.25 -16.26
N LYS A 186 -3.81 1.12 -16.17
CA LYS A 186 -4.74 2.24 -16.24
C LYS A 186 -5.46 2.39 -14.91
N ILE A 187 -5.43 3.59 -14.36
CA ILE A 187 -6.17 3.96 -13.15
C ILE A 187 -7.29 4.91 -13.57
N SER A 188 -8.52 4.51 -13.30
CA SER A 188 -9.72 5.30 -13.60
C SER A 188 -10.36 5.79 -12.31
N VAL A 189 -10.81 7.04 -12.33
CA VAL A 189 -11.57 7.68 -11.24
C VAL A 189 -12.99 7.91 -11.72
N GLN A 190 -13.96 7.39 -10.98
CA GLN A 190 -15.37 7.71 -11.13
C GLN A 190 -15.78 8.59 -9.94
N GLY A 191 -16.17 9.82 -10.25
CA GLY A 191 -16.70 10.82 -9.32
C GLY A 191 -17.58 11.78 -10.12
N ASP A 192 -17.43 13.10 -9.89
CA ASP A 192 -18.16 14.12 -10.65
C ASP A 192 -17.83 14.09 -12.16
N ALA A 193 -16.58 13.78 -12.50
CA ALA A 193 -16.11 13.53 -13.85
C ALA A 193 -15.36 12.19 -13.91
N VAL A 194 -15.48 11.49 -15.03
CA VAL A 194 -14.70 10.29 -15.28
C VAL A 194 -13.35 10.70 -15.85
N THR A 195 -12.28 10.43 -15.10
CA THR A 195 -10.90 10.67 -15.54
C THR A 195 -10.10 9.38 -15.49
N SER A 196 -9.02 9.32 -16.25
CA SER A 196 -8.10 8.19 -16.19
C SER A 196 -6.67 8.60 -16.47
N LYS A 197 -5.73 7.85 -15.89
CA LYS A 197 -4.29 7.98 -16.09
C LYS A 197 -3.74 6.63 -16.51
N GLU A 198 -2.90 6.60 -17.53
CA GLU A 198 -2.26 5.38 -18.05
C GLU A 198 -0.76 5.44 -17.75
N TYR A 199 -0.20 4.28 -17.41
CA TYR A 199 1.20 4.11 -17.04
C TYR A 199 1.79 3.00 -17.86
N ILE A 200 2.95 3.25 -18.48
CA ILE A 200 3.76 2.23 -19.11
C ILE A 200 4.67 1.65 -18.04
N VAL A 201 4.58 0.35 -17.78
CA VAL A 201 5.25 -0.30 -16.65
C VAL A 201 6.36 -1.21 -17.16
N HIS A 202 7.54 -1.09 -16.55
CA HIS A 202 8.68 -1.98 -16.76
C HIS A 202 9.11 -2.59 -15.43
N ARG A 203 9.10 -3.92 -15.35
CA ARG A 203 9.50 -4.69 -14.17
C ARG A 203 10.88 -5.29 -14.37
N TYR A 204 11.75 -5.10 -13.40
CA TYR A 204 13.10 -5.64 -13.38
C TYR A 204 13.31 -6.46 -12.11
N THR A 205 13.68 -7.73 -12.25
CA THR A 205 14.03 -8.59 -11.11
C THR A 205 15.45 -8.28 -10.64
N ALA A 206 15.56 -7.58 -9.51
CA ALA A 206 16.78 -7.45 -8.74
C ALA A 206 17.14 -8.80 -8.10
N LYS A 207 18.42 -9.18 -8.18
CA LYS A 207 18.95 -10.43 -7.63
C LYS A 207 20.18 -10.13 -6.77
N ASN A 208 20.55 -11.08 -5.91
CA ASN A 208 21.68 -10.96 -4.98
C ASN A 208 21.51 -9.81 -3.98
N LEU A 209 20.29 -9.59 -3.50
CA LEU A 209 20.00 -8.61 -2.47
C LEU A 209 20.53 -9.08 -1.11
N PRO A 210 21.03 -8.16 -0.27
CA PRO A 210 21.61 -8.50 1.02
C PRO A 210 20.53 -9.04 1.97
N PRO A 211 20.84 -10.03 2.82
CA PRO A 211 19.87 -10.57 3.76
C PRO A 211 19.46 -9.51 4.79
N VAL A 212 18.16 -9.47 5.09
CA VAL A 212 17.60 -8.61 6.14
C VAL A 212 16.58 -9.40 6.97
N PRO A 213 16.47 -9.15 8.28
CA PRO A 213 15.52 -9.88 9.15
C PRO A 213 14.07 -9.84 8.68
N GLN A 214 13.68 -8.76 7.99
CA GLN A 214 12.34 -8.57 7.46
C GLN A 214 12.05 -9.41 6.19
N ARG A 215 13.09 -10.00 5.57
CA ARG A 215 13.00 -10.75 4.31
C ARG A 215 13.83 -12.04 4.40
N GLU A 216 13.65 -12.79 5.48
CA GLU A 216 14.40 -14.03 5.69
C GLU A 216 14.25 -15.00 4.51
N GLY A 217 15.37 -15.43 3.94
CA GLY A 217 15.41 -16.37 2.82
C GLY A 217 15.08 -15.75 1.45
N ILE A 218 14.89 -14.44 1.35
CA ILE A 218 14.62 -13.74 0.09
C ILE A 218 15.88 -12.97 -0.34
N ASP A 219 16.39 -13.26 -1.53
CA ASP A 219 17.58 -12.64 -2.12
C ASP A 219 17.28 -11.86 -3.42
N SER A 220 16.01 -11.75 -3.78
CA SER A 220 15.56 -11.11 -5.02
C SER A 220 14.24 -10.39 -4.80
N SER A 221 14.04 -9.30 -5.53
CA SER A 221 12.84 -8.47 -5.46
C SER A 221 12.62 -7.72 -6.77
N GLU A 222 11.44 -7.16 -6.98
CA GLU A 222 11.14 -6.39 -8.19
C GLU A 222 11.43 -4.90 -7.97
N VAL A 223 12.18 -4.32 -8.90
CA VAL A 223 12.26 -2.87 -9.14
C VAL A 223 11.39 -2.56 -10.34
N VAL A 224 10.46 -1.64 -10.17
CA VAL A 224 9.47 -1.27 -11.19
C VAL A 224 9.65 0.19 -11.53
N ILE A 225 9.78 0.47 -12.82
CA ILE A 225 9.81 1.81 -13.39
C ILE A 225 8.51 2.01 -14.16
N ALA A 226 7.82 3.12 -13.92
CA ALA A 226 6.63 3.45 -14.68
C ALA A 226 6.63 4.88 -15.21
N PHE A 227 6.11 5.04 -16.43
CA PHE A 227 6.01 6.33 -17.11
C PHE A 227 4.55 6.71 -17.31
N THR A 228 4.17 7.88 -16.80
CA THR A 228 2.83 8.43 -17.02
C THR A 228 2.66 8.88 -18.46
N VAL A 229 1.57 8.45 -19.08
CA VAL A 229 1.09 8.97 -20.37
C VAL A 229 -0.32 9.53 -20.20
N ASP A 230 -0.61 10.63 -20.89
CA ASP A 230 -1.94 11.22 -20.94
C ASP A 230 -2.87 10.49 -21.92
N ASN A 231 -4.10 11.01 -22.09
CA ASN A 231 -5.12 10.39 -22.95
C ASN A 231 -4.73 10.38 -24.45
N GLU A 232 -3.75 11.18 -24.86
CA GLU A 232 -3.22 11.22 -26.23
C GLU A 232 -1.91 10.41 -26.36
N ALA A 233 -1.61 9.56 -25.37
CA ALA A 233 -0.35 8.83 -25.25
C ALA A 233 0.90 9.73 -25.19
N THR A 234 0.72 11.00 -24.79
CA THR A 234 1.83 11.93 -24.61
C THR A 234 2.41 11.80 -23.21
N SER A 235 3.74 11.68 -23.15
CA SER A 235 4.50 11.63 -21.91
C SER A 235 4.24 12.85 -21.02
N VAL A 236 3.93 12.59 -19.76
CA VAL A 236 3.86 13.63 -18.73
C VAL A 236 5.22 13.74 -18.03
N PHE A 237 5.76 14.96 -17.95
CA PHE A 237 7.08 15.23 -17.40
C PHE A 237 7.01 16.07 -16.11
N ILE A 238 6.16 15.70 -15.17
CA ILE A 238 6.17 16.28 -13.82
C ILE A 238 6.83 15.31 -12.85
N THR A 239 7.30 15.79 -11.70
CA THR A 239 7.83 14.92 -10.65
C THR A 239 6.76 13.93 -10.17
N GLN A 240 7.20 12.76 -9.74
CA GLN A 240 6.37 11.61 -9.41
C GLN A 240 6.82 11.01 -8.09
N LYS A 241 5.86 10.38 -7.39
CA LYS A 241 6.13 9.69 -6.13
C LYS A 241 6.94 8.40 -6.34
N VAL A 242 7.74 8.07 -5.34
CA VAL A 242 8.32 6.75 -5.14
C VAL A 242 7.38 5.92 -4.27
N PHE A 243 7.33 4.62 -4.53
CA PHE A 243 6.40 3.70 -3.90
C PHE A 243 7.12 2.53 -3.24
N ALA A 244 6.56 2.09 -2.11
CA ALA A 244 6.80 0.81 -1.48
C ALA A 244 5.43 0.15 -1.27
N PHE A 245 4.91 -0.44 -2.34
CA PHE A 245 3.51 -0.83 -2.57
C PHE A 245 2.50 0.34 -2.56
N LEU A 246 2.53 1.16 -1.51
CA LEU A 246 1.81 2.44 -1.41
C LEU A 246 2.75 3.63 -1.72
N PRO A 247 2.20 4.82 -2.05
CA PRO A 247 3.00 6.02 -2.25
C PRO A 247 3.76 6.38 -0.97
N VAL A 248 5.05 6.69 -1.10
CA VAL A 248 5.92 7.15 0.01
C VAL A 248 6.02 8.66 -0.05
N ASP A 249 6.79 9.20 -1.01
CA ASP A 249 6.95 10.65 -1.20
C ASP A 249 7.47 10.98 -2.61
N ASP A 250 7.48 12.26 -2.99
CA ASP A 250 8.12 12.79 -4.20
C ASP A 250 9.60 13.12 -3.94
N PHE A 251 10.48 12.44 -4.66
CA PHE A 251 11.94 12.61 -4.55
C PHE A 251 12.56 13.27 -5.80
N GLY A 252 11.75 13.93 -6.62
CA GLY A 252 12.19 14.70 -7.78
C GLY A 252 12.32 13.92 -9.09
N PHE A 253 11.95 12.63 -9.11
CA PHE A 253 11.98 11.82 -10.32
C PHE A 253 10.80 12.13 -11.23
N ARG A 254 11.01 12.25 -12.55
CA ARG A 254 9.93 12.50 -13.52
C ARG A 254 9.27 11.21 -14.03
N PHE A 255 9.55 10.10 -13.35
CA PHE A 255 9.01 8.76 -13.58
C PHE A 255 8.76 8.11 -12.22
N LEU A 256 7.85 7.15 -12.16
CA LEU A 256 7.52 6.45 -10.93
C LEU A 256 8.54 5.34 -10.69
N ILE A 257 8.95 5.20 -9.43
CA ILE A 257 9.80 4.10 -8.96
C ILE A 257 9.00 3.34 -7.92
N HIS A 258 8.97 2.03 -8.05
CA HIS A 258 8.48 1.14 -7.01
C HIS A 258 9.50 0.05 -6.75
N ALA A 259 9.79 -0.21 -5.48
CA ALA A 259 10.49 -1.40 -5.06
C ALA A 259 10.04 -1.79 -3.65
N ASP A 260 10.39 -3.00 -3.22
CA ASP A 260 10.12 -3.49 -1.86
C ASP A 260 11.05 -2.83 -0.82
N PHE A 261 10.98 -1.50 -0.70
CA PHE A 261 11.79 -0.74 0.23
C PHE A 261 11.36 -0.98 1.68
N ILE A 262 12.35 -1.05 2.57
CA ILE A 262 12.14 -1.02 4.01
C ILE A 262 11.86 0.43 4.42
N LEU A 263 10.74 0.64 5.09
CA LEU A 263 10.35 1.94 5.63
C LEU A 263 10.69 2.04 7.13
N VAL A 264 10.89 3.26 7.62
CA VAL A 264 10.96 3.52 9.07
C VAL A 264 9.63 3.21 9.76
N ALA A 265 9.61 3.18 11.09
CA ALA A 265 8.41 2.80 11.85
C ALA A 265 7.17 3.67 11.55
N SER A 266 7.35 4.96 11.21
CA SER A 266 6.25 5.83 10.80
C SER A 266 5.69 5.52 9.42
N ARG A 267 6.40 4.72 8.60
CA ARG A 267 6.06 4.36 7.20
C ARG A 267 5.95 5.54 6.23
N GLU A 268 6.35 6.73 6.67
CA GLU A 268 6.36 7.95 5.85
C GLU A 268 7.69 8.16 5.10
N ARG A 269 8.74 7.41 5.47
CA ARG A 269 10.09 7.56 4.88
C ARG A 269 10.79 6.21 4.74
N LEU A 270 11.79 6.19 3.86
CA LEU A 270 12.69 5.06 3.67
C LEU A 270 13.62 4.91 4.87
N ASP A 271 13.96 3.67 5.21
CA ASP A 271 15.09 3.39 6.10
C ASP A 271 16.39 3.56 5.32
N GLU A 272 17.00 4.74 5.42
CA GLU A 272 18.25 5.10 4.73
C GLU A 272 19.48 4.34 5.28
N SER A 273 19.35 3.60 6.39
CA SER A 273 20.45 2.77 6.91
C SER A 273 20.45 1.35 6.33
N SER A 274 19.40 0.98 5.60
CA SER A 274 19.18 -0.37 5.10
C SER A 274 20.02 -0.67 3.86
N LEU A 275 20.94 -1.64 3.97
CA LEU A 275 21.71 -2.15 2.83
C LEU A 275 20.82 -2.73 1.72
N TRP A 276 19.66 -3.29 2.08
CA TRP A 276 18.65 -3.74 1.12
C TRP A 276 18.11 -2.57 0.28
N ASN A 277 17.80 -1.45 0.92
CA ASN A 277 17.33 -0.26 0.21
C ASN A 277 18.42 0.33 -0.69
N HIS A 278 19.66 0.40 -0.21
CA HIS A 278 20.80 0.83 -1.04
C HIS A 278 20.96 -0.08 -2.28
N SER A 279 20.89 -1.40 -2.10
CA SER A 279 21.02 -2.35 -3.21
C SER A 279 19.89 -2.21 -4.23
N LEU A 280 18.64 -2.02 -3.77
CA LEU A 280 17.51 -1.74 -4.65
C LEU A 280 17.69 -0.41 -5.39
N ARG A 281 18.13 0.64 -4.69
CA ARG A 281 18.39 1.97 -5.25
C ARG A 281 19.39 1.89 -6.41
N ASP A 282 20.52 1.23 -6.19
CA ASP A 282 21.59 1.13 -7.18
C ASP A 282 21.14 0.34 -8.43
N LEU A 283 20.19 -0.60 -8.27
CA LEU A 283 19.60 -1.36 -9.36
C LEU A 283 18.51 -0.60 -10.15
N ILE A 284 18.06 0.57 -9.67
CA ILE A 284 17.11 1.42 -10.41
C ILE A 284 17.74 1.92 -11.71
N GLU A 285 19.01 2.30 -11.71
CA GLU A 285 19.70 2.74 -12.94
C GLU A 285 19.61 1.67 -14.03
N THR A 286 19.91 0.41 -13.66
CA THR A 286 19.82 -0.73 -14.59
C THR A 286 18.39 -0.94 -15.08
N ALA A 287 17.39 -0.87 -14.19
CA ALA A 287 15.98 -1.00 -14.54
C ALA A 287 15.53 0.13 -15.49
N PHE A 288 15.96 1.36 -15.21
CA PHE A 288 15.66 2.55 -16.00
C PHE A 288 16.26 2.40 -17.42
N VAL A 289 17.55 2.10 -17.55
CA VAL A 289 18.20 1.91 -18.86
C VAL A 289 17.50 0.82 -19.69
N LYS A 290 17.11 -0.30 -19.07
CA LYS A 290 16.34 -1.36 -19.76
C LYS A 290 14.96 -0.88 -20.19
N SER A 291 14.28 -0.10 -19.35
CA SER A 291 12.99 0.50 -19.70
C SER A 291 13.12 1.46 -20.90
N ILE A 292 14.17 2.29 -20.94
CA ILE A 292 14.42 3.22 -22.04
C ILE A 292 14.75 2.48 -23.33
N ARG A 293 15.57 1.42 -23.28
CA ARG A 293 15.86 0.58 -24.46
C ARG A 293 14.58 0.01 -25.09
N ARG A 294 13.63 -0.43 -24.26
CA ARG A 294 12.30 -0.86 -24.72
C ARG A 294 11.56 0.30 -25.38
N LEU A 295 11.50 1.48 -24.75
CA LEU A 295 10.81 2.64 -25.32
C LEU A 295 11.43 3.14 -26.64
N VAL A 296 12.75 3.06 -26.77
CA VAL A 296 13.49 3.44 -28.00
C VAL A 296 13.27 2.44 -29.13
N ALA A 297 13.05 1.16 -28.82
CA ALA A 297 12.77 0.12 -29.82
C ALA A 297 11.34 0.22 -30.41
N LEU A 298 10.45 1.02 -29.82
CA LEU A 298 9.12 1.25 -30.35
C LEU A 298 9.19 2.08 -31.64
N SER A 299 8.51 1.60 -32.68
CA SER A 299 8.34 2.37 -33.91
C SER A 299 7.67 3.72 -33.58
N PRO A 300 8.24 4.86 -34.02
CA PRO A 300 7.59 6.14 -33.81
C PRO A 300 6.24 6.15 -34.55
N THR A 301 5.23 6.73 -33.90
CA THR A 301 3.90 6.90 -34.51
C THR A 301 3.95 7.95 -35.63
N GLN A 302 4.81 8.97 -35.49
CA GLN A 302 5.16 9.96 -36.52
C GLN A 302 6.62 10.43 -36.34
N ASP A 303 7.27 10.95 -37.38
CA ASP A 303 8.65 11.47 -37.28
C ASP A 303 8.75 12.59 -36.24
N GLY A 304 9.70 12.47 -35.30
CA GLY A 304 9.86 13.40 -34.17
C GLY A 304 8.84 13.24 -33.04
N GLU A 305 7.83 12.38 -33.22
CA GLU A 305 6.82 12.08 -32.23
C GLU A 305 6.91 10.62 -31.77
N GLY A 306 7.35 10.43 -30.53
CA GLY A 306 7.43 9.11 -29.94
C GLY A 306 8.20 9.12 -28.62
N LEU A 307 7.94 8.11 -27.78
CA LEU A 307 8.66 7.91 -26.53
C LEU A 307 10.17 7.76 -26.76
N CYS A 308 10.56 7.21 -27.92
CA CYS A 308 11.94 7.07 -28.37
C CYS A 308 12.71 8.40 -28.52
N TYR A 309 12.03 9.54 -28.74
CA TYR A 309 12.66 10.86 -28.85
C TYR A 309 12.46 11.74 -27.61
N LYS A 310 11.37 11.51 -26.85
CA LYS A 310 11.01 12.34 -25.71
C LYS A 310 11.62 11.87 -24.38
N TRP A 311 12.16 10.65 -24.33
CA TRP A 311 12.68 10.06 -23.09
C TRP A 311 13.76 10.88 -22.35
N PRO A 312 14.66 11.66 -23.01
CA PRO A 312 15.66 12.45 -22.27
C PRO A 312 15.02 13.49 -21.36
N LYS A 313 13.76 13.87 -21.59
CA LYS A 313 13.01 14.76 -20.71
C LYS A 313 12.68 14.12 -19.35
N TYR A 314 12.79 12.80 -19.20
CA TYR A 314 12.63 12.14 -17.89
C TYR A 314 13.85 12.32 -16.98
N LEU A 315 15.01 12.68 -17.53
CA LEU A 315 16.21 12.92 -16.74
C LEU A 315 16.06 14.20 -15.88
N PRO A 316 16.59 14.20 -14.65
CA PRO A 316 16.59 15.37 -13.79
C PRO A 316 17.35 16.53 -14.46
N ARG A 317 16.85 17.76 -14.26
CA ARG A 317 17.48 18.99 -14.81
C ARG A 317 18.30 19.76 -13.78
N HIS A 318 18.05 19.53 -12.49
CA HIS A 318 18.72 20.20 -11.37
C HIS A 318 18.85 19.20 -10.20
N PRO A 319 19.95 18.45 -10.11
CA PRO A 319 20.17 17.51 -9.01
C PRO A 319 20.67 18.27 -7.77
N GLU A 320 19.80 19.05 -7.13
CA GLU A 320 20.05 19.53 -5.77
C GLU A 320 19.43 18.55 -4.78
N THR A 321 19.99 17.34 -4.72
CA THR A 321 19.58 16.33 -3.75
C THR A 321 20.79 15.93 -2.92
N SER A 322 20.66 16.00 -1.60
CA SER A 322 21.57 15.35 -0.65
C SER A 322 20.84 14.16 -0.03
N GLY A 323 21.59 13.20 0.52
CA GLY A 323 21.01 12.02 1.17
C GLY A 323 20.80 10.84 0.23
N PHE A 324 19.90 9.93 0.61
CA PHE A 324 19.75 8.60 0.01
C PHE A 324 19.68 8.55 -1.52
N TRP A 325 19.06 9.54 -2.18
CA TRP A 325 18.88 9.54 -3.64
C TRP A 325 19.97 10.24 -4.44
N HIS A 326 20.99 10.81 -3.78
CA HIS A 326 22.00 11.65 -4.44
C HIS A 326 22.69 10.95 -5.62
N ASP A 327 23.24 9.77 -5.39
CA ASP A 327 24.02 9.03 -6.40
C ASP A 327 23.18 8.74 -7.65
N LEU A 328 21.91 8.36 -7.46
CA LEU A 328 20.98 8.03 -8.55
C LEU A 328 20.53 9.26 -9.35
N HIS A 329 20.53 10.45 -8.75
CA HIS A 329 20.25 11.69 -9.48
C HIS A 329 21.45 12.17 -10.30
N GLN A 330 22.67 11.70 -9.99
CA GLN A 330 23.91 12.05 -10.69
C GLN A 330 24.29 11.06 -11.80
N SER A 331 23.85 9.80 -11.71
CA SER A 331 24.11 8.71 -12.67
C SER A 331 23.33 8.87 -13.98
#